data_AF-A0A4Z2E468-F1
#
_entry.id   AF-A0A4Z2E468-F1
#
_cell.length_a   1.000
_cell.length_b   1.000
_cell.length_c   1.000
_cell.angle_alpha   90.00
_cell.angle_beta   90.00
_cell.angle_gamma   90.00
#
_symmetry.space_group_name_H-M   'P 1'
#
loop_
_entity.id
_entity.type
_entity.pdbx_description
1 polymer ?
#
loop_
_entity_poly.entity_id
_entity_poly.type
_entity_poly.pdbx_seq_one_letter_code
_entity_poly.pdbx_strand_id
1 'polypeptide(L)' 'MPAISDQDMSAYLAEQSRLHADQFNSMSALHEIYSYIVKYKDEILSALERDEQARRQRLRSKLEQVIDTMALSS' A
#
# COMPACT_ATOMS: atom_id res chain seq x y z
N MET A 1 5.37 13.78 31.65
CA MET A 1 6.21 13.96 30.44
C MET A 1 5.49 14.94 29.53
N PRO A 2 6.18 15.88 28.87
CA PRO A 2 5.55 16.76 27.89
C PRO A 2 5.02 15.96 26.69
N ALA A 3 3.96 16.44 26.04
CA ALA A 3 3.44 15.84 24.82
C ALA A 3 4.42 16.05 23.67
N ILE A 4 4.58 15.03 22.82
CA ILE A 4 5.39 15.09 21.60
C ILE A 4 4.56 15.79 20.52
N SER A 5 5.16 16.72 19.77
CA SER A 5 4.49 17.39 18.66
C SER A 5 4.42 16.48 17.42
N ASP A 6 3.44 16.71 16.54
CA ASP A 6 3.34 15.97 15.27
C ASP A 6 4.59 16.13 14.39
N GLN A 7 5.26 17.28 14.48
CA GLN A 7 6.51 17.55 13.76
C GLN A 7 7.64 16.68 14.30
N ASP A 8 7.83 16.64 15.62
CA ASP A 8 8.88 15.82 16.25
C ASP A 8 8.63 14.33 16.01
N MET A 9 7.36 13.92 16.07
CA MET A 9 6.98 12.53 15.78
C MET A 9 7.27 12.17 14.32
N SER A 10 6.94 13.06 13.38
CA SER A 10 7.22 12.86 11.95
C SER A 10 8.71 12.79 11.67
N ALA A 11 9.51 13.65 12.31
CA ALA A 11 10.97 13.64 12.20
C ALA A 11 11.59 12.35 12.76
N TYR A 12 11.10 11.89 13.91
CA TYR A 12 11.52 10.63 14.50
C TYR A 12 11.20 9.43 13.60
N LEU A 13 9.97 9.35 13.07
CA LEU A 13 9.55 8.27 12.18
C LEU A 13 10.38 8.25 10.88
N ALA A 14 10.66 9.42 10.29
CA ALA A 14 11.49 9.52 9.10
C ALA A 14 12.91 8.99 9.35
N GLU A 15 13.50 9.31 10.50
CA GLU A 15 14.84 8.81 10.86
C GLU A 15 14.83 7.30 11.11
N GLN A 16 13.80 6.77 11.77
CA GLN A 16 13.65 5.31 11.94
C GLN A 16 13.51 4.62 10.57
N SER A 17 12.66 5.11 9.67
CA SER A 17 12.55 4.56 8.32
C SER A 17 13.88 4.58 7.57
N ARG A 18 14.69 5.64 7.73
CA ARG A 18 16.02 5.75 7.10
C ARG A 18 17.01 4.74 7.67
N LEU A 19 17.04 4.56 8.99
CA LEU A 19 17.97 3.62 9.65
C LEU A 19 17.70 2.15 9.30
N HIS A 20 16.45 1.83 8.95
CA HIS A 20 15.99 0.46 8.70
C HIS A 20 15.64 0.17 7.23
N ALA A 21 15.96 1.07 6.30
CA ALA A 21 15.51 1.00 4.90
C ALA A 21 15.86 -0.32 4.18
N ASP A 22 17.06 -0.86 4.44
CA ASP A 22 17.58 -2.04 3.74
C ASP A 22 17.52 -3.34 4.58
N GLN A 23 16.82 -3.32 5.72
CA GLN A 23 16.78 -4.46 6.64
C GLN A 23 15.78 -5.54 6.22
N PHE A 24 14.81 -5.20 5.38
CA PHE A 24 13.69 -6.08 5.04
C PHE A 24 13.55 -6.24 3.53
N ASN A 25 13.21 -7.45 3.11
CA ASN A 25 12.87 -7.71 1.72
C ASN A 25 11.44 -7.19 1.44
N SER A 26 11.36 -5.94 1.02
CA SER A 26 10.09 -5.29 0.66
C SER A 26 9.38 -6.00 -0.48
N MET A 27 10.12 -6.61 -1.42
CA MET A 27 9.51 -7.35 -2.54
C MET A 27 8.79 -8.62 -2.08
N SER A 28 9.38 -9.38 -1.16
CA SER A 28 8.72 -10.54 -0.56
C SER A 28 7.46 -10.13 0.21
N ALA A 29 7.52 -9.06 0.99
CA ALA A 29 6.35 -8.54 1.70
C ALA A 29 5.23 -8.09 0.75
N LEU A 30 5.59 -7.39 -0.34
CA LEU A 30 4.63 -6.96 -1.36
C LEU A 30 3.98 -8.14 -2.08
N HIS A 31 4.73 -9.21 -2.36
CA HIS A 31 4.20 -10.42 -2.97
C HIS A 31 3.18 -11.13 -2.05
N GLU A 32 3.50 -11.24 -0.75
CA GLU A 32 2.56 -11.79 0.23
C GLU A 32 1.26 -10.95 0.30
N ILE A 33 1.36 -9.62 0.32
CA ILE A 33 0.20 -8.72 0.28
C ILE A 33 -0.60 -8.91 -1.02
N TYR A 34 0.09 -9.03 -2.16
CA TYR A 34 -0.56 -9.24 -3.45
C TYR A 34 -1.37 -10.55 -3.49
N SER A 35 -0.93 -11.60 -2.80
CA SER A 35 -1.70 -12.85 -2.71
C SER A 35 -3.11 -12.63 -2.13
N TYR A 36 -3.24 -11.75 -1.14
CA TYR A 36 -4.54 -11.38 -0.56
C TYR A 36 -5.36 -10.51 -1.51
N ILE A 37 -4.72 -9.60 -2.26
CA ILE A 37 -5.39 -8.80 -3.29
C ILE A 37 -6.02 -9.71 -4.34
N VAL A 38 -5.29 -10.72 -4.83
CA VAL A 38 -5.82 -11.68 -5.80
C VAL A 38 -6.96 -12.49 -5.20
N LYS A 39 -6.82 -12.95 -3.95
CA LYS A 39 -7.82 -13.75 -3.24
C LYS A 39 -9.17 -13.03 -3.07
N TYR A 40 -9.15 -11.71 -2.86
CA TYR A 40 -10.33 -10.88 -2.61
C TYR A 40 -10.55 -9.83 -3.70
N LYS A 41 -10.13 -10.14 -4.93
CA LYS A 41 -10.09 -9.18 -6.05
C LYS A 41 -11.43 -8.49 -6.25
N ASP A 42 -12.51 -9.26 -6.34
CA ASP A 42 -13.83 -8.73 -6.67
C ASP A 42 -14.39 -7.84 -5.55
N GLU A 43 -14.21 -8.25 -4.29
CA GLU A 43 -14.62 -7.47 -3.13
C GLU A 43 -13.86 -6.16 -3.02
N ILE A 44 -12.55 -6.17 -3.23
CA ILE A 44 -11.71 -4.97 -3.19
C ILE A 44 -12.08 -4.03 -4.33
N LEU A 45 -12.21 -4.52 -5.56
CA LEU A 45 -12.59 -3.68 -6.71
C LEU A 45 -13.99 -3.09 -6.54
N SER A 46 -14.92 -3.85 -5.95
CA SER A 46 -16.27 -3.38 -5.61
C SER A 46 -16.24 -2.30 -4.54
N ALA A 47 -15.40 -2.44 -3.50
CA ALA A 47 -15.22 -1.42 -2.48
C ALA A 47 -14.63 -0.12 -3.05
N LEU A 48 -13.63 -0.22 -3.93
CA LEU A 48 -13.03 0.93 -4.61
C LEU A 48 -13.99 1.65 -5.56
N GLU A 49 -14.95 0.93 -6.14
CA GLU A 49 -16.00 1.53 -6.99
C GLU A 49 -17.08 2.25 -6.18
N ARG A 50 -17.34 1.79 -4.94
CA ARG A 50 -18.36 2.40 -4.07
C ARG A 50 -17.85 3.67 -3.39
N ASP A 51 -16.56 3.73 -3.06
CA ASP A 51 -15.96 4.87 -2.39
C ASP A 51 -15.75 6.08 -3.32
N GLU A 52 -16.18 7.27 -2.89
CA GLU A 52 -16.10 8.48 -3.71
C GLU A 52 -14.66 8.95 -3.90
N GLN A 53 -13.84 8.91 -2.84
CA GLN A 53 -12.45 9.37 -2.91
C GLN A 53 -11.59 8.43 -3.78
N ALA A 54 -11.82 7.13 -3.67
CA ALA A 54 -11.18 6.11 -4.48
C ALA A 54 -11.50 6.29 -5.97
N ARG A 55 -12.76 6.56 -6.30
CA ARG A 55 -13.17 6.88 -7.68
C ARG A 55 -12.51 8.17 -8.19
N ARG A 56 -12.50 9.25 -7.41
CA ARG A 56 -11.81 10.51 -7.77
C ARG A 56 -10.33 10.28 -8.08
N GLN A 57 -9.69 9.36 -7.36
CA GLN A 57 -8.28 9.01 -7.54
C GLN A 57 -8.03 7.86 -8.53
N ARG A 58 -9.10 7.30 -9.13
CA ARG A 58 -9.08 6.16 -10.06
C ARG A 58 -8.36 4.93 -9.49
N LEU A 59 -8.55 4.66 -8.20
CA LEU A 59 -7.82 3.60 -7.50
C LEU A 59 -8.18 2.20 -8.03
N ARG A 60 -9.44 1.97 -8.40
CA ARG A 60 -9.90 0.73 -9.02
C ARG A 60 -9.05 0.38 -10.27
N SER A 61 -8.99 1.32 -11.22
CA SER A 61 -8.25 1.11 -12.47
C SER A 61 -6.75 0.95 -12.25
N LYS A 62 -6.17 1.64 -11.26
CA LYS A 62 -4.76 1.46 -10.89
C LYS A 62 -4.51 0.05 -10.34
N LEU A 63 -5.43 -0.48 -9.53
CA LEU A 63 -5.31 -1.84 -9.00
C LEU A 63 -5.47 -2.89 -10.10
N GLU A 64 -6.41 -2.69 -11.02
CA GLU A 64 -6.58 -3.55 -12.20
C GLU A 64 -5.28 -3.60 -13.04
N GLN A 65 -4.63 -2.45 -13.28
CA GLN A 65 -3.34 -2.39 -13.97
C GLN A 65 -2.22 -3.16 -13.25
N VAL A 66 -2.16 -3.08 -11.92
CA VAL A 66 -1.18 -3.86 -11.13
C VAL A 66 -1.44 -5.35 -11.27
N ILE A 67 -2.69 -5.79 -11.18
CA ILE A 67 -3.07 -7.20 -11.32
C ILE A 67 -2.69 -7.72 -12.70
N ASP A 68 -3.03 -6.98 -13.76
CA ASP A 68 -2.73 -7.37 -15.14
C ASP A 68 -1.22 -7.45 -15.38
N THR A 69 -0.47 -6.47 -14.88
CA THR A 69 1.00 -6.45 -15.01
C THR A 69 1.63 -7.65 -14.31
N MET A 70 1.19 -7.97 -13.10
CA MET A 70 1.74 -9.08 -12.31
C MET A 70 1.36 -10.45 -12.90
N ALA A 71 0.18 -10.57 -13.50
CA ALA A 71 -0.26 -11.77 -14.21
C ALA A 71 0.57 -12.05 -15.47
N LEU A 72 1.05 -11.01 -16.18
CA LEU A 72 1.91 -11.14 -17.36
C LEU A 72 3.35 -11.52 -17.03
N SER A 73 3.81 -11.23 -15.81
CA SER A 73 5.15 -11.56 -15.32
C SER A 73 5.26 -12.91 -14.61
N SER A 74 4.16 -13.67 -14.54
CA SER A 74 4.06 -14.99 -13.90
C SER A 74 4.24 -16.14 -14.89
#